data_AF-A0A0F9NQZ6-F1
#
_entry.id   AF-A0A0F9NQZ6-F1
#
_cell.length_a   1.000
_cell.length_b   1.000
_cell.length_c   1.000
_cell.angle_alpha   90.00
_cell.angle_beta   90.00
_cell.angle_gamma   90.00
#
_symmetry.space_group_name_H-M   'P 1'
#
loop_
_entity.id
_entity.type
_entity.pdbx_description
1 polymer ?
#
loop_
_entity_poly.entity_id
_entity_poly.type
_entity_poly.pdbx_seq_one_letter_code
_entity_poly.pdbx_strand_id
1 'polypeptide(L)'
;MTLVTDKQSLKGVLQEWAGLSEVMTTPIVYHGGGWADTLSNHIKQTVLEQRLEKVLNGGWDMATDAEVVCYLSTASLEQPLGSDWTDIYLYEAATLMPQIREAIPHTPKELSDYQNYQLSDLKRKIRDSQKRRRKSNRKENNMSNRKLVLEEHNGSVLVGVLQDGCDPVINTKQGSIEEVLSAVPDFLKEAQEKWAVSPKNPAYKAPVVAKKTTPPAAPVEQPGKAEDLPLLSATAAETKEPPAETKEPPAETEEPQAEAEEPQAETEEPQAEPQAEAEVTEPAAAEPIAAEEPEAVEPTSTIVTEEETEQEIRARIAGAPAPQPAQQPTGTAAKSGEWEYYLQDGRGPFVSVQLAMDEMGLDKNNRPLHNRWDRLSTALKEKIQRRPKA
;
A
#
# COMPACT_ATOMS: atom_id res chain seq x y z
N MET A 1 -33.48 28.09 -9.68
CA MET A 1 -32.20 27.44 -9.31
C MET A 1 -32.49 26.03 -8.85
N THR A 2 -32.48 25.08 -9.77
CA THR A 2 -32.68 23.66 -9.50
C THR A 2 -31.35 23.08 -9.01
N LEU A 3 -31.26 22.84 -7.70
CA LEU A 3 -30.19 22.05 -7.08
C LEU A 3 -30.38 20.57 -7.45
N VAL A 4 -30.18 20.24 -8.72
CA VAL A 4 -29.98 18.84 -9.13
C VAL A 4 -28.53 18.53 -8.77
N THR A 5 -28.33 18.07 -7.54
CA THR A 5 -27.08 17.43 -7.12
C THR A 5 -26.99 16.10 -7.85
N ASP A 6 -26.31 16.13 -8.98
CA ASP A 6 -26.05 14.93 -9.77
C ASP A 6 -25.23 13.96 -8.92
N LYS A 7 -25.82 12.80 -8.62
CA LYS A 7 -25.17 11.74 -7.84
C LYS A 7 -23.84 11.31 -8.46
N GLN A 8 -23.66 11.51 -9.76
CA GLN A 8 -22.40 11.23 -10.45
C GLN A 8 -21.30 12.22 -10.07
N SER A 9 -21.61 13.52 -9.97
CA SER A 9 -20.67 14.55 -9.53
C SER A 9 -20.17 14.29 -8.10
N LEU A 10 -21.07 13.90 -7.18
CA LEU A 10 -20.67 13.56 -5.81
C LEU A 10 -19.75 12.34 -5.74
N LYS A 11 -19.95 11.32 -6.59
CA LYS A 11 -19.06 10.16 -6.65
C LYS A 11 -17.67 10.53 -7.15
N GLY A 12 -17.58 11.38 -8.17
CA GLY A 12 -16.30 11.89 -8.69
C GLY A 12 -15.52 12.65 -7.61
N VAL A 13 -16.18 13.60 -6.95
CA VAL A 13 -15.59 14.37 -5.83
C VAL A 13 -15.11 13.43 -4.73
N LEU A 14 -15.94 12.46 -4.29
CA LEU A 14 -15.54 11.50 -3.25
C LEU A 14 -14.32 10.64 -3.65
N GLN A 15 -14.21 10.28 -4.93
CA GLN A 15 -13.07 9.52 -5.44
C GLN A 15 -11.78 10.35 -5.46
N GLU A 16 -11.86 11.61 -5.88
CA GLU A 16 -10.74 12.55 -5.83
C GLU A 16 -10.27 12.78 -4.39
N TRP A 17 -11.20 13.04 -3.47
CA TRP A 17 -10.90 13.19 -2.04
C TRP A 17 -10.28 11.93 -1.45
N ALA A 18 -10.73 10.74 -1.85
CA ALA A 18 -10.13 9.48 -1.42
C ALA A 18 -8.67 9.35 -1.92
N GLY A 19 -8.39 9.75 -3.16
CA GLY A 19 -7.04 9.81 -3.72
C GLY A 19 -6.13 10.78 -2.97
N LEU A 20 -6.59 12.00 -2.72
CA LEU A 20 -5.85 13.01 -1.97
C LEU A 20 -5.58 12.58 -0.52
N SER A 21 -6.60 12.03 0.14
CA SER A 21 -6.46 11.46 1.49
C SER A 21 -5.43 10.32 1.49
N GLU A 22 -5.41 9.50 0.44
CA GLU A 22 -4.42 8.44 0.27
C GLU A 22 -2.99 8.99 0.15
N VAL A 23 -2.75 10.04 -0.64
CA VAL A 23 -1.42 10.66 -0.77
C VAL A 23 -0.87 11.12 0.59
N MET A 24 -1.72 11.81 1.37
CA MET A 24 -1.34 12.40 2.66
C MET A 24 -1.14 11.37 3.76
N THR A 25 -1.90 10.27 3.75
CA THR A 25 -1.90 9.28 4.83
C THR A 25 -0.99 8.08 4.57
N THR A 26 -0.49 7.92 3.35
CA THR A 26 0.38 6.79 3.01
C THR A 26 1.76 7.00 3.63
N PRO A 27 2.26 6.06 4.45
CA PRO A 27 3.58 6.19 5.04
C PRO A 27 4.67 6.07 3.97
N ILE A 28 5.77 6.81 4.11
CA ILE A 28 6.98 6.59 3.32
C ILE A 28 7.62 5.27 3.78
N VAL A 29 8.12 4.47 2.84
CA VAL A 29 8.78 3.19 3.12
C VAL A 29 10.28 3.39 3.00
N TYR A 30 10.97 3.21 4.11
CA TYR A 30 12.43 3.22 4.21
C TYR A 30 12.98 1.79 4.21
N HIS A 31 14.29 1.66 3.96
CA HIS A 31 15.01 0.45 4.32
C HIS A 31 14.93 0.21 5.84
N GLY A 32 15.32 -0.99 6.30
CA GLY A 32 15.42 -1.29 7.72
C GLY A 32 16.36 -0.33 8.48
N GLY A 33 16.50 -0.54 9.79
CA GLY A 33 17.55 0.13 10.57
C GLY A 33 17.23 1.49 11.21
N GLY A 34 16.03 2.04 11.01
CA GLY A 34 15.58 3.22 11.78
C GLY A 34 16.10 4.57 11.28
N TRP A 35 16.64 4.64 10.05
CA TRP A 35 17.20 5.86 9.44
C TRP A 35 16.17 6.88 8.92
N ALA A 36 14.89 6.74 9.29
CA ALA A 36 13.81 7.59 8.78
C ALA A 36 13.97 9.09 9.14
N ASP A 37 14.60 9.36 10.29
CA ASP A 37 14.79 10.71 10.81
C ASP A 37 16.01 11.41 10.20
N THR A 38 16.91 10.66 9.56
CA THR A 38 18.13 11.17 8.92
C THR A 38 17.86 11.83 7.57
N LEU A 39 16.71 11.55 6.95
CA LEU A 39 16.33 12.15 5.67
C LEU A 39 15.88 13.59 5.82
N SER A 40 16.38 14.45 4.92
CA SER A 40 16.03 15.87 4.89
C SER A 40 14.53 16.08 4.65
N ASN A 41 14.00 17.15 5.24
CA ASN A 41 12.58 17.51 5.07
C ASN A 41 12.24 17.82 3.61
N HIS A 42 13.20 18.34 2.84
CA HIS A 42 13.02 18.62 1.41
C HIS A 42 12.63 17.35 0.64
N ILE A 43 13.36 16.25 0.80
CA ILE A 43 13.05 14.99 0.09
C ILE A 43 11.68 14.44 0.52
N LYS A 44 11.34 14.54 1.82
CA LYS A 44 10.01 14.13 2.33
C LYS A 44 8.88 14.95 1.70
N GLN A 45 9.10 16.24 1.46
CA GLN A 45 8.17 17.11 0.76
C GLN A 45 8.07 16.74 -0.73
N THR A 46 9.18 16.49 -1.41
CA THR A 46 9.19 16.06 -2.82
C THR A 46 8.43 14.76 -3.04
N VAL A 47 8.48 13.82 -2.08
CA VAL A 47 7.64 12.60 -2.13
C VAL A 47 6.15 12.96 -2.18
N LEU A 48 5.70 13.91 -1.38
CA LEU A 48 4.30 14.32 -1.34
C LEU A 48 3.88 14.99 -2.65
N GLU A 49 4.72 15.87 -3.20
CA GLU A 49 4.51 16.55 -4.47
C GLU A 49 4.38 15.55 -5.62
N GLN A 50 5.32 14.61 -5.76
CA GLN A 50 5.28 13.59 -6.82
C GLN A 50 4.08 12.65 -6.68
N ARG A 51 3.69 12.28 -5.45
CA ARG A 51 2.50 11.45 -5.23
C ARG A 51 1.24 12.18 -5.66
N LEU A 52 1.14 13.47 -5.34
CA LEU A 52 0.01 14.31 -5.75
C LEU A 52 -0.07 14.40 -7.27
N GLU A 53 1.06 14.66 -7.94
CA GLU A 53 1.15 14.68 -9.40
C GLU A 53 0.66 13.36 -10.02
N LYS A 54 1.11 12.21 -9.50
CA LYS A 54 0.65 10.88 -9.97
C LYS A 54 -0.87 10.71 -9.83
N VAL A 55 -1.43 11.11 -8.69
CA VAL A 55 -2.89 11.03 -8.48
C VAL A 55 -3.66 11.95 -9.43
N LEU A 56 -3.18 13.18 -9.67
CA LEU A 56 -3.78 14.11 -10.62
C LEU A 56 -3.70 13.59 -12.07
N ASN A 57 -2.62 12.87 -12.41
CA ASN A 57 -2.44 12.20 -13.70
C ASN A 57 -3.21 10.87 -13.83
N GLY A 58 -4.16 10.59 -12.93
CA GLY A 58 -5.07 9.46 -13.04
C GLY A 58 -4.51 8.11 -12.58
N GLY A 59 -3.35 8.06 -11.92
CA GLY A 59 -2.77 6.79 -11.49
C GLY A 59 -1.63 6.88 -10.47
N TRP A 60 -1.75 6.12 -9.38
CA TRP A 60 -0.68 5.93 -8.40
C TRP A 60 -0.49 4.43 -8.05
N ASP A 61 -0.05 3.69 -9.06
CA ASP A 61 0.15 2.23 -9.06
C ASP A 61 1.57 1.81 -8.68
N MET A 62 2.55 2.70 -8.84
CA MET A 62 3.97 2.52 -8.47
C MET A 62 4.45 3.60 -7.50
N ALA A 63 5.53 3.29 -6.77
CA ALA A 63 6.20 4.28 -5.93
C ALA A 63 6.87 5.36 -6.79
N THR A 64 7.01 6.56 -6.22
CA THR A 64 7.64 7.68 -6.91
C THR A 64 9.16 7.61 -6.84
N ASP A 65 9.83 8.38 -7.69
CA ASP A 65 11.29 8.46 -7.79
C ASP A 65 11.91 8.93 -6.47
N ALA A 66 11.30 9.93 -5.84
CA ALA A 66 11.68 10.40 -4.50
C ALA A 66 11.58 9.31 -3.43
N GLU A 67 10.62 8.39 -3.52
CA GLU A 67 10.49 7.27 -2.57
C GLU A 67 11.58 6.23 -2.77
N VAL A 68 12.01 6.01 -4.02
CA VAL A 68 13.16 5.16 -4.33
C VAL A 68 14.43 5.76 -3.73
N VAL A 69 14.64 7.08 -3.88
CA VAL A 69 15.78 7.78 -3.28
C VAL A 69 15.75 7.68 -1.75
N CYS A 70 14.60 7.84 -1.10
CA CYS A 70 14.45 7.63 0.35
C CYS A 70 14.82 6.19 0.77
N TYR A 71 14.36 5.20 0.02
CA TYR A 71 14.63 3.80 0.31
C TYR A 71 16.11 3.45 0.12
N LEU A 72 16.72 3.82 -1.00
CA LEU A 72 18.11 3.48 -1.31
C LEU A 72 19.12 4.27 -0.47
N SER A 73 18.84 5.53 -0.13
CA SER A 73 19.68 6.30 0.80
C SER A 73 19.67 5.71 2.21
N THR A 74 18.52 5.28 2.71
CA THR A 74 18.48 4.59 4.02
C THR A 74 19.11 3.20 3.96
N ALA A 75 19.07 2.53 2.82
CA ALA A 75 19.78 1.26 2.61
C ALA A 75 21.30 1.44 2.58
N SER A 76 21.81 2.50 1.93
CA SER A 76 23.25 2.77 1.83
C SER A 76 23.89 3.14 3.18
N LEU A 77 23.11 3.68 4.11
CA LEU A 77 23.53 3.93 5.48
C LEU A 77 23.68 2.65 6.31
N GLU A 78 22.94 1.59 5.97
CA GLU A 78 23.02 0.30 6.66
C GLU A 78 24.12 -0.60 6.09
N GLN A 79 24.30 -0.59 4.77
CA GLN A 79 25.33 -1.37 4.09
C GLN A 79 25.71 -0.77 2.73
N PRO A 80 26.94 -1.01 2.24
CA PRO A 80 27.32 -0.60 0.89
C PRO A 80 26.39 -1.19 -0.17
N LEU A 81 25.94 -0.34 -1.11
CA LEU A 81 25.13 -0.78 -2.24
C LEU A 81 26.02 -1.47 -3.29
N GLY A 82 25.48 -2.51 -3.94
CA GLY A 82 26.10 -3.11 -5.12
C GLY A 82 26.10 -2.14 -6.30
N SER A 83 26.97 -2.37 -7.28
CA SER A 83 27.17 -1.47 -8.44
C SER A 83 25.86 -1.04 -9.10
N ASP A 84 24.99 -1.99 -9.46
CA ASP A 84 23.72 -1.67 -10.14
C ASP A 84 22.80 -0.77 -9.30
N TRP A 85 22.73 -1.01 -7.99
CA TRP A 85 21.91 -0.21 -7.08
C TRP A 85 22.51 1.16 -6.80
N THR A 86 23.83 1.27 -6.80
CA THR A 86 24.54 2.55 -6.72
C THR A 86 24.23 3.40 -7.95
N ASP A 87 24.29 2.81 -9.15
CA ASP A 87 23.96 3.50 -10.40
C ASP A 87 22.50 3.96 -10.43
N ILE A 88 21.56 3.09 -10.04
CA ILE A 88 20.14 3.42 -9.92
C ILE A 88 19.94 4.55 -8.90
N TYR A 89 20.59 4.48 -7.74
CA TYR A 89 20.48 5.50 -6.70
C TYR A 89 20.99 6.86 -7.20
N LEU A 90 22.18 6.89 -7.82
CA LEU A 90 22.77 8.13 -8.33
C LEU A 90 21.97 8.72 -9.48
N TYR A 91 21.43 7.88 -10.38
CA TYR A 91 20.54 8.31 -11.46
C TYR A 91 19.28 8.99 -10.92
N GLU A 92 18.56 8.31 -10.01
CA GLU A 92 17.32 8.85 -9.42
C GLU A 92 17.61 10.09 -8.55
N ALA A 93 18.69 10.07 -7.75
CA ALA A 93 19.07 11.20 -6.92
C ALA A 93 19.44 12.43 -7.77
N ALA A 94 20.18 12.26 -8.85
CA ALA A 94 20.54 13.33 -9.77
C ALA A 94 19.35 13.86 -10.59
N THR A 95 18.32 13.04 -10.78
CA THR A 95 17.06 13.46 -11.41
C THR A 95 16.26 14.39 -10.51
N LEU A 96 16.26 14.12 -9.19
CA LEU A 96 15.61 14.98 -8.19
C LEU A 96 16.44 16.22 -7.82
N MET A 97 17.76 16.07 -7.80
CA MET A 97 18.71 17.07 -7.32
C MET A 97 19.83 17.24 -8.36
N PRO A 98 19.65 18.13 -9.36
CA PRO A 98 20.61 18.31 -10.45
C PRO A 98 22.05 18.58 -9.99
N GLN A 99 22.23 19.23 -8.83
CA GLN A 99 23.54 19.49 -8.22
C GLN A 99 24.35 18.21 -7.94
N ILE A 100 23.70 17.04 -7.78
CA ILE A 100 24.41 15.76 -7.60
C ILE A 100 25.16 15.37 -8.89
N ARG A 101 24.59 15.69 -10.05
CA ARG A 101 25.22 15.42 -11.35
C ARG A 101 26.49 16.25 -11.54
N GLU A 102 26.50 17.47 -11.01
CA GLU A 102 27.67 18.36 -11.03
C GLU A 102 28.74 17.88 -10.03
N ALA A 103 28.32 17.46 -8.83
CA ALA A 103 29.22 17.02 -7.77
C ALA A 103 29.84 15.64 -8.03
N ILE A 104 29.15 14.75 -8.76
CA ILE A 104 29.58 13.37 -9.01
C ILE A 104 29.63 13.13 -10.52
N PRO A 105 30.79 13.36 -11.18
CA PRO A 105 30.92 13.26 -12.64
C PRO A 105 30.61 11.88 -13.24
N HIS A 106 30.73 10.82 -12.45
CA HIS A 106 30.45 9.44 -12.87
C HIS A 106 28.98 9.04 -12.72
N THR A 107 28.09 9.98 -12.40
CA THR A 107 26.65 9.71 -12.34
C THR A 107 26.14 9.23 -13.71
N PRO A 108 25.50 8.06 -13.79
CA PRO A 108 24.96 7.55 -15.05
C PRO A 108 23.89 8.51 -15.59
N LYS A 109 23.95 8.80 -16.90
CA LYS A 109 22.95 9.62 -17.60
C LYS A 109 21.72 8.82 -18.01
N GLU A 110 21.89 7.52 -18.19
CA GLU A 110 20.86 6.56 -18.60
C GLU A 110 21.11 5.25 -17.86
N LEU A 111 20.03 4.53 -17.56
CA LEU A 111 20.07 3.21 -16.95
C LEU A 111 20.00 2.14 -18.04
N SER A 112 20.72 1.04 -17.86
CA SER A 112 20.57 -0.14 -18.70
C SER A 112 19.17 -0.75 -18.58
N ASP A 113 18.75 -1.54 -19.58
CA ASP A 113 17.44 -2.25 -19.56
C ASP A 113 17.26 -3.09 -18.29
N TYR A 114 18.33 -3.73 -17.83
CA TYR A 114 18.32 -4.53 -16.61
C TYR A 114 18.11 -3.67 -15.36
N GLN A 115 18.80 -2.53 -15.26
CA GLN A 115 18.64 -1.58 -14.15
C GLN A 115 17.24 -0.94 -14.16
N ASN A 116 16.69 -0.60 -15.34
CA ASN A 116 15.31 -0.11 -15.48
C ASN A 116 14.28 -1.15 -15.02
N TYR A 117 14.50 -2.43 -15.33
CA TYR A 117 13.69 -3.52 -14.82
C TYR A 117 13.77 -3.62 -13.28
N GLN A 118 14.99 -3.59 -12.71
CA GLN A 118 15.19 -3.62 -11.25
C GLN A 118 14.54 -2.44 -10.54
N LEU A 119 14.65 -1.24 -11.11
CA LEU A 119 14.04 -0.02 -10.61
C LEU A 119 12.51 -0.13 -10.60
N SER A 120 11.92 -0.63 -11.68
CA SER A 120 10.47 -0.85 -11.79
C SER A 120 9.98 -1.88 -10.77
N ASP A 121 10.72 -2.97 -10.57
CA ASP A 121 10.41 -3.98 -9.54
C ASP A 121 10.53 -3.41 -8.12
N LEU A 122 11.54 -2.58 -7.86
CA LEU A 122 11.69 -1.87 -6.58
C LEU A 122 10.52 -0.92 -6.32
N LYS A 123 10.13 -0.10 -7.31
CA LYS A 123 8.98 0.81 -7.22
C LYS A 123 7.69 0.06 -6.87
N ARG A 124 7.47 -1.12 -7.49
CA ARG A 124 6.35 -2.00 -7.18
C ARG A 124 6.40 -2.53 -5.74
N LYS A 125 7.57 -3.02 -5.30
CA LYS A 125 7.78 -3.54 -3.94
C LYS A 125 7.54 -2.48 -2.87
N ILE A 126 8.03 -1.25 -3.08
CA ILE A 126 7.80 -0.11 -2.19
C ILE A 126 6.29 0.16 -2.10
N ARG A 127 5.59 0.25 -3.23
CA ARG A 127 4.16 0.50 -3.26
C ARG A 127 3.33 -0.61 -2.60
N ASP A 128 3.69 -1.87 -2.80
CA ASP A 128 3.05 -2.99 -2.14
C ASP A 128 3.28 -2.96 -0.62
N SER A 129 4.49 -2.57 -0.19
CA SER A 129 4.82 -2.37 1.23
C SER A 129 3.95 -1.26 1.85
N GLN A 130 3.79 -0.13 1.16
CA GLN A 130 2.88 0.95 1.58
C GLN A 130 1.44 0.46 1.74
N LYS A 131 0.90 -0.24 0.75
CA LYS A 131 -0.46 -0.80 0.80
C LYS A 131 -0.62 -1.76 1.99
N ARG A 132 0.37 -2.61 2.25
CA ARG A 132 0.39 -3.50 3.42
C ARG A 132 0.41 -2.72 4.73
N ARG A 133 1.30 -1.73 4.88
CA ARG A 133 1.38 -0.87 6.07
C ARG A 133 0.07 -0.13 6.30
N ARG A 134 -0.56 0.45 5.26
CA ARG A 134 -1.88 1.08 5.39
C ARG A 134 -2.96 0.11 5.82
N LYS A 135 -2.97 -1.12 5.29
CA LYS A 135 -3.93 -2.14 5.71
C LYS A 135 -3.71 -2.54 7.17
N SER A 136 -2.46 -2.68 7.61
CA SER A 136 -2.11 -2.93 9.01
C SER A 136 -2.51 -1.76 9.90
N ASN A 137 -2.14 -0.52 9.55
CA ASN A 137 -2.52 0.69 10.29
C ASN A 137 -4.04 0.87 10.33
N ARG A 138 -4.77 0.55 9.25
CA ARG A 138 -6.24 0.54 9.27
C ARG A 138 -6.77 -0.52 10.22
N LYS A 139 -6.18 -1.72 10.26
CA LYS A 139 -6.58 -2.77 11.19
C LYS A 139 -6.30 -2.37 12.64
N GLU A 140 -5.14 -1.79 12.92
CA GLU A 140 -4.73 -1.29 14.23
C GLU A 140 -5.60 -0.11 14.67
N ASN A 141 -5.77 0.89 13.80
CA ASN A 141 -6.67 2.00 14.05
C ASN A 141 -8.12 1.54 14.20
N ASN A 142 -8.55 0.51 13.47
CA ASN A 142 -9.89 -0.05 13.65
C ASN A 142 -10.04 -0.77 14.99
N MET A 143 -8.97 -1.39 15.52
CA MET A 143 -8.97 -1.91 16.90
C MET A 143 -9.09 -0.79 17.94
N SER A 144 -8.68 0.43 17.60
CA SER A 144 -8.90 1.62 18.42
C SER A 144 -10.16 2.42 18.06
N ASN A 145 -10.86 2.07 16.98
CA ASN A 145 -12.08 2.78 16.59
C ASN A 145 -13.17 2.45 17.61
N ARG A 146 -13.49 3.45 18.42
CA ARG A 146 -14.61 3.40 19.35
C ARG A 146 -15.85 3.89 18.62
N LYS A 147 -16.86 3.04 18.49
CA LYS A 147 -18.17 3.43 17.97
C LYS A 147 -19.05 3.85 19.14
N LEU A 148 -19.42 5.13 19.19
CA LEU A 148 -20.43 5.64 20.10
C LEU A 148 -21.81 5.49 19.45
N VAL A 149 -22.74 4.84 20.16
CA VAL A 149 -24.14 4.68 19.77
C VAL A 149 -24.98 5.43 20.80
N LEU A 150 -25.80 6.36 20.34
CA LEU A 150 -26.73 7.14 21.16
C LEU A 150 -28.14 6.86 20.64
N GLU A 151 -29.01 6.27 21.46
CA GLU A 151 -30.41 6.02 21.13
C GLU A 151 -31.31 6.67 22.19
N GLU A 152 -32.21 7.54 21.77
CA GLU A 152 -33.14 8.24 22.67
C GLU A 152 -34.47 7.48 22.79
N HIS A 153 -34.91 7.26 24.03
CA HIS A 153 -36.17 6.61 24.39
C HIS A 153 -36.86 7.36 25.54
N ASN A 154 -38.02 7.97 25.25
CA ASN A 154 -38.97 8.51 26.25
C ASN A 154 -38.32 9.26 27.43
N GLY A 155 -37.48 10.27 27.15
CA GLY A 155 -36.81 11.08 28.18
C GLY A 155 -35.57 10.42 28.82
N SER A 156 -35.07 9.34 28.22
CA SER A 156 -33.79 8.72 28.55
C SER A 156 -32.98 8.46 27.28
N VAL A 157 -31.66 8.44 27.39
CA VAL A 157 -30.75 8.13 26.29
C VAL A 157 -29.92 6.92 26.66
N LEU A 158 -29.93 5.91 25.80
CA LEU A 158 -29.03 4.78 25.83
C LEU A 158 -27.71 5.18 25.17
N VAL A 159 -26.63 5.15 25.94
CA VAL A 159 -25.28 5.42 25.46
C VAL A 159 -24.51 4.10 25.45
N GLY A 160 -24.12 3.66 24.26
CA GLY A 160 -23.27 2.50 24.06
C GLY A 160 -21.91 2.90 23.48
N VAL A 161 -20.81 2.42 24.05
CA VAL A 161 -19.49 2.48 23.41
C VAL A 161 -19.09 1.07 23.03
N LEU A 162 -18.82 0.85 21.75
CA LEU A 162 -18.29 -0.38 21.21
C LEU A 162 -16.83 -0.16 20.81
N GLN A 163 -15.95 -1.09 21.16
CA GLN A 163 -14.58 -1.15 20.66
C GLN A 163 -14.33 -2.55 20.12
N ASP A 164 -13.70 -2.66 18.95
CA ASP A 164 -13.41 -3.94 18.32
C ASP A 164 -12.58 -4.83 19.26
N GLY A 165 -13.08 -6.04 19.53
CA GLY A 165 -12.43 -6.98 20.43
C GLY A 165 -12.71 -6.78 21.92
N CYS A 166 -13.50 -5.76 22.29
CA CYS A 166 -13.98 -5.54 23.65
C CYS A 166 -15.50 -5.72 23.75
N ASP A 167 -16.00 -6.00 24.95
CA ASP A 167 -17.46 -6.05 25.18
C ASP A 167 -18.07 -4.64 25.18
N PRO A 168 -19.29 -4.48 24.64
CA PRO A 168 -19.95 -3.18 24.60
C PRO A 168 -20.24 -2.69 26.02
N VAL A 169 -19.90 -1.43 26.30
CA VAL A 169 -20.27 -0.75 27.55
C VAL A 169 -21.49 0.08 27.28
N ILE A 170 -22.60 -0.25 27.94
CA ILE A 170 -23.90 0.41 27.76
C ILE A 170 -24.31 1.05 29.08
N ASN A 171 -24.81 2.28 29.03
CA ASN A 171 -25.37 3.00 30.17
C ASN A 171 -26.61 3.78 29.74
N THR A 172 -27.60 3.89 30.62
CA THR A 172 -28.81 4.67 30.37
C THR A 172 -28.76 5.91 31.24
N LYS A 173 -28.87 7.08 30.62
CA LYS A 173 -28.92 8.38 31.31
C LYS A 173 -30.32 8.98 31.12
N GLN A 174 -30.89 9.56 32.17
CA GLN A 174 -32.10 10.37 32.05
C GLN A 174 -31.73 11.75 31.49
N GLY A 175 -32.60 12.32 30.65
CA GLY A 175 -32.36 13.63 30.05
C GLY A 175 -32.43 13.62 28.52
N SER A 176 -32.15 14.78 27.93
CA SER A 176 -32.04 14.95 26.48
C SER A 176 -30.67 14.48 25.96
N ILE A 177 -30.55 14.29 24.64
CA ILE A 177 -29.26 13.96 24.00
C ILE A 177 -28.19 15.03 24.30
N GLU A 178 -28.56 16.30 24.39
CA GLU A 178 -27.62 17.40 24.65
C GLU A 178 -26.97 17.31 26.03
N GLU A 179 -27.77 17.00 27.06
CA GLU A 179 -27.27 16.78 28.43
C GLU A 179 -26.33 15.58 28.46
N VAL A 180 -26.68 14.52 27.74
CA VAL A 180 -25.91 13.28 27.69
C VAL A 180 -24.59 13.45 26.93
N LEU A 181 -24.56 14.26 25.86
CA LEU A 181 -23.34 14.58 25.12
C LEU A 181 -22.27 15.21 26.01
N SER A 182 -22.67 16.00 27.02
CA SER A 182 -21.71 16.58 27.99
C SER A 182 -21.05 15.53 28.89
N ALA A 183 -21.71 14.38 29.12
CA ALA A 183 -21.22 13.27 29.93
C ALA A 183 -20.46 12.19 29.13
N VAL A 184 -20.43 12.29 27.80
CA VAL A 184 -19.74 11.32 26.92
C VAL A 184 -18.24 11.16 27.26
N PRO A 185 -17.47 12.23 27.54
CA PRO A 185 -16.06 12.09 27.89
C PRO A 185 -15.82 11.23 29.14
N ASP A 186 -16.65 11.38 30.17
CA ASP A 186 -16.54 10.59 31.39
C ASP A 186 -16.99 9.14 31.17
N PHE A 187 -18.02 8.94 30.35
CA PHE A 187 -18.46 7.61 29.94
C PHE A 187 -17.37 6.86 29.14
N LEU A 188 -16.64 7.56 28.27
CA LEU A 188 -15.51 6.97 27.54
C LEU A 188 -14.36 6.56 28.46
N LYS A 189 -14.11 7.30 29.55
CA LYS A 189 -13.13 6.91 30.58
C LYS A 189 -13.59 5.67 31.34
N GLU A 190 -14.85 5.64 31.77
CA GLU A 190 -15.44 4.47 32.46
C GLU A 190 -15.35 3.21 31.59
N ALA A 191 -15.66 3.33 30.30
CA ALA A 191 -15.53 2.22 29.36
C ALA A 191 -14.08 1.74 29.24
N GLN A 192 -13.13 2.67 29.18
CA GLN A 192 -11.70 2.35 29.12
C GLN A 192 -11.18 1.67 30.38
N GLU A 193 -11.62 2.10 31.56
CA GLU A 193 -11.30 1.45 32.83
C GLU A 193 -11.87 0.02 32.88
N LYS A 194 -13.13 -0.18 32.44
CA LYS A 194 -13.74 -1.52 32.36
C LYS A 194 -12.96 -2.44 31.44
N TRP A 195 -12.55 -1.96 30.26
CA TRP A 195 -11.76 -2.75 29.32
C TRP A 195 -10.33 -3.00 29.79
N ALA A 196 -9.74 -2.10 30.58
CA ALA A 196 -8.43 -2.31 31.18
C ALA A 196 -8.45 -3.45 32.23
N VAL A 197 -9.55 -3.61 32.96
CA VAL A 197 -9.75 -4.73 33.89
C VAL A 197 -10.00 -6.03 33.14
N SER A 198 -10.88 -6.00 32.13
CA SER A 198 -11.14 -7.16 31.29
C SER A 198 -11.63 -6.75 29.90
N PRO A 199 -10.80 -6.88 28.85
CA PRO A 199 -11.18 -6.47 27.50
C PRO A 199 -12.41 -7.23 27.00
N LYS A 200 -12.42 -8.56 27.21
CA LYS A 200 -13.58 -9.43 27.00
C LYS A 200 -14.00 -9.93 28.37
N ASN A 201 -15.29 -9.84 28.70
CA ASN A 201 -15.81 -10.40 29.93
C ASN A 201 -15.55 -11.91 29.91
N PRO A 202 -14.63 -12.47 30.73
CA PRO A 202 -14.16 -13.85 30.60
C PRO A 202 -15.24 -14.85 31.02
N ALA A 203 -16.42 -14.37 31.41
CA ALA A 203 -17.39 -15.13 32.17
C ALA A 203 -18.84 -14.95 31.71
N TYR A 204 -19.13 -14.58 30.45
CA TYR A 204 -20.43 -14.95 29.89
C TYR A 204 -20.41 -16.45 29.54
N LYS A 205 -20.54 -17.29 30.57
CA LYS A 205 -21.11 -18.62 30.37
C LYS A 205 -22.57 -18.37 30.02
N ALA A 206 -22.89 -18.39 28.74
CA ALA A 206 -24.28 -18.37 28.31
C ALA A 206 -25.04 -19.37 29.20
N PRO A 207 -26.11 -18.93 29.89
CA PRO A 207 -26.88 -19.85 30.71
C PRO A 207 -27.20 -21.02 29.81
N VAL A 208 -26.78 -22.23 30.21
CA VAL A 208 -27.06 -23.45 29.46
C VAL A 208 -28.57 -23.48 29.34
N VAL A 209 -29.07 -23.08 28.17
CA VAL A 209 -30.50 -23.02 27.90
C VAL A 209 -30.95 -24.44 28.16
N ALA A 210 -31.67 -24.65 29.27
CA ALA A 210 -32.13 -25.96 29.67
C ALA A 210 -32.82 -26.53 28.43
N LYS A 211 -32.22 -27.58 27.84
CA LYS A 211 -32.78 -28.26 26.67
C LYS A 211 -34.23 -28.48 27.03
N LYS A 212 -35.13 -27.75 26.36
CA LYS A 212 -36.56 -27.87 26.53
C LYS A 212 -36.82 -29.35 26.29
N THR A 213 -37.08 -30.09 27.36
CA THR A 213 -37.40 -31.51 27.28
C THR A 213 -38.63 -31.57 26.42
N THR A 214 -38.44 -32.03 25.19
CA THR A 214 -39.52 -32.28 24.26
C THR A 214 -40.52 -33.16 25.00
N PRO A 215 -41.78 -32.72 25.17
CA PRO A 215 -42.80 -33.58 25.75
C PRO A 215 -42.83 -34.89 24.95
N PRO A 216 -42.93 -36.06 25.61
CA PRO A 216 -43.02 -37.32 24.90
C PRO A 216 -44.20 -37.25 23.93
N ALA A 217 -43.91 -37.55 22.66
CA ALA A 217 -44.89 -37.62 21.60
C ALA A 217 -46.03 -38.56 22.02
N ALA A 218 -47.26 -38.04 22.03
CA ALA A 218 -48.44 -38.86 22.21
C ALA A 218 -48.51 -39.93 21.10
N PRO A 219 -49.03 -41.14 21.38
CA PRO A 219 -49.13 -42.20 20.39
C PRO A 219 -50.08 -41.76 19.27
N VAL A 220 -49.58 -41.78 18.04
CA VAL A 220 -50.38 -41.55 16.84
C VAL A 220 -51.25 -42.79 16.60
N GLU A 221 -52.52 -42.66 16.95
CA GLU A 221 -53.58 -43.59 16.54
C GLU A 221 -53.90 -43.33 15.06
N GLN A 222 -53.75 -44.36 14.23
CA GLN A 222 -54.19 -44.34 12.83
C GLN A 222 -55.70 -44.57 12.77
N PRO A 223 -56.41 -43.80 11.94
CA PRO A 223 -57.39 -44.39 11.03
C PRO A 223 -57.17 -43.81 9.61
N GLY A 224 -57.26 -44.58 8.53
CA GLY A 224 -58.47 -45.25 8.09
C GLY A 224 -58.88 -44.60 6.77
N LYS A 225 -58.85 -45.38 5.69
CA LYS A 225 -59.16 -44.97 4.30
C LYS A 225 -60.62 -44.50 4.13
N ALA A 226 -60.75 -43.53 3.21
CA ALA A 226 -61.82 -43.30 2.24
C ALA A 226 -63.25 -43.01 2.77
N GLU A 227 -63.82 -41.86 2.43
CA GLU A 227 -64.75 -41.67 1.30
C GLU A 227 -65.27 -40.21 1.24
N ASP A 228 -65.61 -39.83 0.01
CA ASP A 228 -66.51 -38.78 -0.47
C ASP A 228 -66.23 -37.26 -0.38
N LEU A 229 -66.25 -36.69 -1.61
CA LEU A 229 -66.49 -35.32 -2.10
C LEU A 229 -67.76 -34.65 -1.49
N PRO A 230 -68.15 -33.38 -1.78
CA PRO A 230 -67.68 -32.45 -2.84
C PRO A 230 -67.56 -30.94 -2.46
N LEU A 231 -67.11 -30.15 -3.45
CA LEU A 231 -67.59 -28.78 -3.80
C LEU A 231 -67.14 -27.58 -2.93
N LEU A 232 -66.22 -26.75 -3.45
CA LEU A 232 -66.53 -25.44 -4.09
C LEU A 232 -65.28 -24.57 -4.33
N SER A 233 -65.00 -24.34 -5.62
CA SER A 233 -64.64 -23.06 -6.28
C SER A 233 -63.68 -22.06 -5.60
N ALA A 234 -62.54 -21.80 -6.26
CA ALA A 234 -62.24 -20.48 -6.86
C ALA A 234 -60.89 -20.50 -7.63
N THR A 235 -60.97 -20.34 -8.95
CA THR A 235 -60.15 -19.50 -9.86
C THR A 235 -58.65 -19.33 -9.57
N ALA A 236 -57.73 -19.92 -10.36
CA ALA A 236 -57.30 -19.56 -11.73
C ALA A 236 -56.39 -18.32 -11.81
N ALA A 237 -55.10 -18.55 -12.13
CA ALA A 237 -54.31 -17.80 -13.12
C ALA A 237 -52.90 -18.41 -13.21
N GLU A 238 -52.74 -19.31 -14.19
CA GLU A 238 -51.47 -19.81 -14.68
C GLU A 238 -50.95 -18.80 -15.72
N THR A 239 -49.80 -18.17 -15.48
CA THR A 239 -49.14 -17.29 -16.44
C THR A 239 -47.84 -17.96 -16.89
N LYS A 240 -47.85 -18.41 -18.15
CA LYS A 240 -46.68 -18.90 -18.88
C LYS A 240 -45.75 -17.73 -19.21
N GLU A 241 -44.48 -17.86 -18.86
CA GLU A 241 -43.39 -17.01 -19.35
C GLU A 241 -43.04 -17.37 -20.81
N PRO A 242 -42.89 -16.38 -21.71
CA PRO A 242 -42.19 -16.55 -22.98
C PRO A 242 -40.70 -16.16 -22.88
N PRO A 243 -39.83 -16.76 -23.71
CA PRO A 243 -38.40 -16.45 -23.75
C PRO A 243 -38.16 -15.10 -24.45
N ALA A 244 -37.36 -14.25 -23.81
CA ALA A 244 -36.91 -12.98 -24.40
C ALA A 244 -35.74 -13.23 -25.36
N GLU A 245 -36.05 -13.16 -26.66
CA GLU A 245 -35.11 -13.07 -27.76
C GLU A 245 -34.58 -11.63 -27.85
N THR A 246 -33.33 -11.41 -27.41
CA THR A 246 -32.65 -10.11 -27.53
C THR A 246 -32.01 -10.01 -28.91
N LYS A 247 -32.61 -9.22 -29.79
CA LYS A 247 -32.00 -8.77 -31.05
C LYS A 247 -31.01 -7.64 -30.76
N GLU A 248 -29.75 -7.86 -31.10
CA GLU A 248 -28.72 -6.82 -31.20
C GLU A 248 -29.01 -5.90 -32.39
N PRO A 249 -28.92 -4.57 -32.24
CA PRO A 249 -28.87 -3.66 -33.37
C PRO A 249 -27.46 -3.61 -33.98
N PRO A 250 -27.33 -3.43 -35.32
CA PRO A 250 -26.03 -3.31 -35.98
C PRO A 250 -25.37 -1.98 -35.61
N ALA A 251 -24.09 -2.05 -35.24
CA ALA A 251 -23.23 -0.90 -35.07
C ALA A 251 -22.89 -0.32 -36.45
N GLU A 252 -23.51 0.80 -36.81
CA GLU A 252 -23.01 1.68 -37.86
C GLU A 252 -21.67 2.26 -37.40
N THR A 253 -20.64 1.95 -38.18
CA THR A 253 -19.30 2.50 -38.04
C THR A 253 -19.26 3.75 -38.91
N GLU A 254 -19.45 4.93 -38.31
CA GLU A 254 -19.08 6.19 -38.95
C GLU A 254 -17.57 6.41 -38.73
N GLU A 255 -16.81 6.31 -39.82
CA GLU A 255 -15.43 6.79 -39.90
C GLU A 255 -15.41 8.33 -39.81
N PRO A 256 -14.71 8.94 -38.85
CA PRO A 256 -14.40 10.36 -38.96
C PRO A 256 -13.29 10.53 -40.01
N GLN A 257 -13.63 11.22 -41.10
CA GLN A 257 -12.65 11.79 -42.02
C GLN A 257 -11.77 12.77 -41.25
N ALA A 258 -10.51 12.39 -41.03
CA ALA A 258 -9.47 13.29 -40.56
C ALA A 258 -9.10 14.22 -41.72
N GLU A 259 -9.64 15.43 -41.68
CA GLU A 259 -9.19 16.56 -42.48
C GLU A 259 -7.79 16.95 -41.97
N ALA A 260 -6.78 16.70 -42.81
CA ALA A 260 -5.40 17.08 -42.57
C ALA A 260 -5.26 18.59 -42.78
N GLU A 261 -5.32 19.36 -41.70
CA GLU A 261 -4.93 20.77 -41.70
C GLU A 261 -3.44 20.86 -41.34
N GLU A 262 -2.60 21.14 -42.35
CA GLU A 262 -1.18 21.44 -42.19
C GLU A 262 -1.00 22.74 -41.39
N PRO A 263 -0.28 22.75 -40.27
CA PRO A 263 0.17 24.00 -39.68
C PRO A 263 1.35 24.54 -40.50
N GLN A 264 1.11 25.66 -41.19
CA GLN A 264 2.16 26.50 -41.74
C GLN A 264 3.05 27.01 -40.59
N ALA A 265 4.29 26.55 -40.56
CA ALA A 265 5.32 27.08 -39.69
C ALA A 265 5.79 28.43 -40.24
N GLU A 266 5.21 29.52 -39.75
CA GLU A 266 5.81 30.85 -39.86
C GLU A 266 7.07 30.86 -38.99
N THR A 267 8.20 30.95 -39.69
CA THR A 267 9.52 31.17 -39.12
C THR A 267 9.69 32.68 -38.96
N GLU A 268 9.45 33.21 -37.75
CA GLU A 268 9.89 34.56 -37.41
C GLU A 268 11.30 34.52 -36.81
N GLU A 269 12.21 35.09 -37.60
CA GLU A 269 13.61 35.37 -37.31
C GLU A 269 13.70 36.60 -36.38
N PRO A 270 14.34 36.54 -35.19
CA PRO A 270 14.56 37.75 -34.42
C PRO A 270 15.76 38.51 -34.99
N GLN A 271 15.47 39.59 -35.69
CA GLN A 271 16.44 40.64 -36.02
C GLN A 271 16.92 41.31 -34.72
N ALA A 272 18.23 41.24 -34.51
CA ALA A 272 18.94 42.14 -33.62
C ALA A 272 19.09 43.51 -34.30
N GLU A 273 18.83 44.59 -33.57
CA GLU A 273 19.70 45.77 -33.55
C GLU A 273 19.38 46.70 -32.36
N PRO A 274 20.35 47.52 -31.91
CA PRO A 274 20.36 48.17 -30.61
C PRO A 274 19.85 49.61 -30.67
N GLN A 275 19.29 50.12 -29.57
CA GLN A 275 19.17 51.56 -29.35
C GLN A 275 19.56 51.96 -27.94
N ALA A 276 20.29 53.07 -27.92
CA ALA A 276 20.95 53.68 -26.80
C ALA A 276 20.07 54.78 -26.17
N GLU A 277 20.54 55.23 -25.01
CA GLU A 277 20.43 56.60 -24.47
C GLU A 277 19.15 57.07 -23.74
N ALA A 278 19.46 57.77 -22.62
CA ALA A 278 18.64 58.59 -21.72
C ALA A 278 17.65 57.81 -20.83
N GLU A 279 17.43 58.13 -19.55
CA GLU A 279 17.44 59.45 -18.94
C GLU A 279 17.66 59.35 -17.42
N VAL A 280 18.34 60.36 -16.91
CA VAL A 280 18.61 60.65 -15.51
C VAL A 280 17.31 60.85 -14.72
N THR A 281 17.14 60.18 -13.58
CA THR A 281 16.40 60.77 -12.46
C THR A 281 16.92 60.28 -11.12
N GLU A 282 17.57 61.23 -10.43
CA GLU A 282 17.91 61.25 -9.01
C GLU A 282 16.65 61.01 -8.14
N PRO A 283 16.76 60.37 -6.97
CA PRO A 283 16.66 61.22 -5.78
C PRO A 283 17.53 60.79 -4.58
N ALA A 284 18.04 61.83 -3.93
CA ALA A 284 17.99 62.08 -2.48
C ALA A 284 18.55 61.02 -1.51
N ALA A 285 19.79 61.30 -1.08
CA ALA A 285 20.19 61.48 0.32
C ALA A 285 19.53 60.58 1.39
N ALA A 286 20.28 59.55 1.81
CA ALA A 286 20.17 58.97 3.14
C ALA A 286 21.59 58.77 3.72
N GLU A 287 21.68 59.02 5.03
CA GLU A 287 22.86 59.27 5.84
C GLU A 287 23.85 58.08 5.96
N PRO A 288 25.16 58.33 6.17
CA PRO A 288 26.12 57.27 6.42
C PRO A 288 26.07 56.82 7.89
N ILE A 289 25.62 55.59 8.12
CA ILE A 289 25.86 54.89 9.40
C ILE A 289 27.26 54.29 9.33
N ALA A 290 28.09 54.67 10.29
CA ALA A 290 29.45 54.19 10.49
C ALA A 290 29.48 52.66 10.62
N ALA A 291 30.26 52.02 9.76
CA ALA A 291 30.65 50.63 9.91
C ALA A 291 31.92 50.59 10.79
N GLU A 292 31.77 50.03 11.99
CA GLU A 292 32.91 49.58 12.80
C GLU A 292 33.52 48.33 12.16
N GLU A 293 34.81 48.42 11.84
CA GLU A 293 35.70 47.28 11.58
C GLU A 293 35.71 46.32 12.77
N PRO A 294 35.43 45.02 12.60
CA PRO A 294 35.94 44.02 13.52
C PRO A 294 37.38 43.67 13.13
N GLU A 295 38.30 43.90 14.06
CA GLU A 295 39.70 43.48 14.01
C GLU A 295 39.82 41.99 13.62
N ALA A 296 40.64 41.73 12.62
CA ALA A 296 41.05 40.41 12.20
C ALA A 296 41.90 39.75 13.31
N VAL A 297 41.33 38.75 13.97
CA VAL A 297 42.09 37.81 14.81
C VAL A 297 42.61 36.70 13.91
N GLU A 298 43.93 36.69 13.68
CA GLU A 298 44.63 35.63 12.98
C GLU A 298 44.48 34.28 13.73
N PRO A 299 44.00 33.20 13.09
CA PRO A 299 44.12 31.88 13.66
C PRO A 299 45.53 31.34 13.41
N THR A 300 46.30 31.19 14.50
CA THR A 300 47.52 30.38 14.55
C THR A 300 47.23 28.97 14.03
N SER A 301 47.72 28.68 12.83
CA SER A 301 47.72 27.34 12.22
C SER A 301 48.66 26.44 13.03
N THR A 302 48.08 25.52 13.80
CA THR A 302 48.83 24.44 14.44
C THR A 302 49.06 23.38 13.38
N ILE A 303 50.27 23.35 12.84
CA ILE A 303 50.75 22.30 11.94
C ILE A 303 50.80 21.01 12.76
N VAL A 304 49.79 20.16 12.58
CA VAL A 304 49.82 18.76 13.01
C VAL A 304 50.47 17.98 11.87
N THR A 305 51.63 17.41 12.17
CA THR A 305 52.45 16.60 11.27
C THR A 305 51.69 15.35 10.83
N GLU A 306 51.38 15.24 9.53
CA GLU A 306 50.58 14.16 8.92
C GLU A 306 51.33 12.81 8.74
N GLU A 307 52.54 12.64 9.27
CA GLU A 307 53.34 11.43 9.01
C GLU A 307 53.13 10.27 9.99
N GLU A 308 52.42 10.47 11.11
CA GLU A 308 52.29 9.41 12.15
C GLU A 308 51.05 8.51 11.97
N THR A 309 50.11 8.85 11.09
CA THR A 309 48.81 8.14 10.95
C THR A 309 48.83 6.97 9.96
N GLU A 310 49.72 6.95 8.96
CA GLU A 310 49.74 5.83 7.99
C GLU A 310 50.32 4.52 8.56
N GLN A 311 51.30 4.59 9.47
CA GLN A 311 51.87 3.39 10.09
C GLN A 311 50.90 2.73 11.07
N GLU A 312 50.11 3.53 11.80
CA GLU A 312 49.13 3.01 12.76
C GLU A 312 47.91 2.37 12.05
N ILE A 313 47.52 2.90 10.89
CA ILE A 313 46.47 2.30 10.05
C ILE A 313 46.94 0.99 9.42
N ARG A 314 48.20 0.90 8.94
CA ARG A 314 48.76 -0.36 8.41
C ARG A 314 48.90 -1.44 9.48
N ALA A 315 49.25 -1.07 10.73
CA ALA A 315 49.35 -2.01 11.83
C ALA A 315 47.98 -2.60 12.25
N ARG A 316 46.88 -1.83 12.13
CA ARG A 316 45.52 -2.33 12.39
C ARG A 316 44.99 -3.29 11.34
N ILE A 317 45.40 -3.15 10.08
CA ILE A 317 44.95 -4.04 8.99
C ILE A 317 45.66 -5.41 9.05
N ALA A 318 46.90 -5.46 9.55
CA ALA A 318 47.68 -6.70 9.64
C ALA A 318 47.23 -7.67 10.75
N GLY A 319 46.36 -7.24 11.67
CA GLY A 319 45.88 -8.06 12.80
C GLY A 319 44.50 -8.70 12.62
N ALA A 320 43.85 -8.52 11.46
CA ALA A 320 42.51 -9.06 11.24
C ALA A 320 42.57 -10.60 11.02
N PRO A 321 41.82 -11.40 11.81
CA PRO A 321 41.75 -12.84 11.62
C PRO A 321 41.20 -13.18 10.23
N ALA A 322 41.81 -14.18 9.58
CA ALA A 322 41.46 -14.61 8.23
C ALA A 322 39.94 -14.83 8.07
N PRO A 323 39.33 -14.34 6.97
CA PRO A 323 37.91 -14.51 6.72
C PRO A 323 37.57 -16.00 6.64
N GLN A 324 36.70 -16.44 7.55
CA GLN A 324 36.13 -17.79 7.47
C GLN A 324 35.37 -17.94 6.14
N PRO A 325 35.45 -19.10 5.47
CA PRO A 325 34.77 -19.31 4.20
C PRO A 325 33.27 -19.05 4.37
N ALA A 326 32.75 -18.19 3.49
CA ALA A 326 31.37 -17.74 3.47
C ALA A 326 30.40 -18.94 3.55
N GLN A 327 29.67 -19.02 4.67
CA GLN A 327 28.52 -19.91 4.77
C GLN A 327 27.45 -19.38 3.80
N GLN A 328 26.97 -20.28 2.93
CA GLN A 328 25.92 -19.98 1.96
C GLN A 328 24.68 -19.41 2.67
N PRO A 329 23.99 -18.42 2.07
CA PRO A 329 22.83 -17.80 2.68
C PRO A 329 21.73 -18.83 2.91
N THR A 330 21.46 -19.16 4.17
CA THR A 330 20.28 -19.92 4.59
C THR A 330 19.06 -19.04 4.37
N GLY A 331 18.49 -19.11 3.17
CA GLY A 331 17.16 -18.59 2.90
C GLY A 331 16.17 -19.25 3.86
N THR A 332 15.42 -18.44 4.60
CA THR A 332 14.20 -18.83 5.31
C THR A 332 13.10 -19.17 4.30
N ALA A 333 13.32 -20.26 3.56
CA ALA A 333 12.30 -20.95 2.80
C ALA A 333 11.68 -22.01 3.72
N ALA A 334 10.36 -22.11 3.71
CA ALA A 334 9.61 -23.18 4.35
C ALA A 334 10.29 -24.54 4.10
N LYS A 335 10.51 -25.29 5.19
CA LYS A 335 11.14 -26.62 5.24
C LYS A 335 10.95 -27.40 3.93
N SER A 336 11.94 -27.31 3.03
CA SER A 336 11.97 -28.04 1.77
C SER A 336 12.33 -29.49 2.09
N GLY A 337 11.35 -30.28 2.52
CA GLY A 337 11.60 -31.68 2.89
C GLY A 337 10.38 -32.56 3.12
N GLU A 338 9.15 -32.04 3.01
CA GLU A 338 7.97 -32.76 3.50
C GLU A 338 7.13 -33.45 2.42
N TRP A 339 7.41 -33.20 1.13
CA TRP A 339 6.58 -33.68 0.03
C TRP A 339 7.41 -34.28 -1.10
N GLU A 340 6.95 -35.41 -1.60
CA GLU A 340 7.42 -36.05 -2.82
C GLU A 340 6.33 -35.98 -3.89
N TYR A 341 6.75 -35.84 -5.14
CA TYR A 341 5.83 -35.76 -6.27
C TYR A 341 5.87 -37.05 -7.09
N TYR A 342 4.71 -37.54 -7.48
CA TYR A 342 4.55 -38.75 -8.28
C TYR A 342 3.70 -38.41 -9.50
N LEU A 343 4.03 -38.98 -10.66
CA LEU A 343 3.17 -38.91 -11.82
C LEU A 343 2.00 -39.89 -11.67
N GLN A 344 0.89 -39.60 -12.35
CA GLN A 344 -0.32 -40.42 -12.32
C GLN A 344 -0.09 -41.87 -12.80
N ASP A 345 0.92 -42.09 -13.64
CA ASP A 345 1.36 -43.40 -14.13
C ASP A 345 2.23 -44.19 -13.12
N GLY A 346 2.52 -43.61 -11.95
CA GLY A 346 3.32 -44.23 -10.90
C GLY A 346 4.82 -43.93 -10.96
N ARG A 347 5.31 -43.17 -11.95
CA ARG A 347 6.72 -42.71 -11.96
C ARG A 347 6.98 -41.72 -10.83
N GLY A 348 8.14 -41.83 -10.17
CA GLY A 348 8.54 -41.01 -9.02
C GLY A 348 9.28 -41.85 -7.96
N PRO A 349 9.66 -41.26 -6.80
CA PRO A 349 9.40 -39.88 -6.39
C PRO A 349 10.30 -38.84 -7.08
N PHE A 350 9.73 -37.67 -7.37
CA PHE A 350 10.48 -36.48 -7.79
C PHE A 350 10.62 -35.49 -6.63
N VAL A 351 11.81 -34.90 -6.52
CA VAL A 351 12.15 -33.92 -5.47
C VAL A 351 11.46 -32.56 -5.72
N SER A 352 11.08 -32.28 -6.98
CA SER A 352 10.44 -31.03 -7.36
C SER A 352 9.36 -31.25 -8.43
N VAL A 353 8.39 -30.34 -8.47
CA VAL A 353 7.36 -30.29 -9.50
C VAL A 353 7.97 -30.12 -10.90
N GLN A 354 9.08 -29.39 -11.04
CA GLN A 354 9.75 -29.16 -12.32
C GLN A 354 10.35 -30.45 -12.88
N LEU A 355 10.96 -31.29 -12.04
CA LEU A 355 11.48 -32.59 -12.44
C LEU A 355 10.36 -33.54 -12.90
N ALA A 356 9.22 -33.52 -12.21
CA ALA A 356 8.04 -34.27 -12.66
C ALA A 356 7.53 -33.77 -14.03
N MET A 357 7.60 -32.46 -14.31
CA MET A 357 7.23 -31.90 -15.62
C MET A 357 8.26 -32.20 -16.72
N ASP A 358 9.55 -32.20 -16.40
CA ASP A 358 10.63 -32.64 -17.31
C ASP A 358 10.38 -34.09 -17.75
N GLU A 359 10.03 -34.98 -16.81
CA GLU A 359 9.74 -36.39 -17.08
C GLU A 359 8.44 -36.61 -17.89
N MET A 360 7.50 -35.67 -17.80
CA MET A 360 6.29 -35.65 -18.66
C MET A 360 6.58 -35.15 -20.08
N GLY A 361 7.78 -34.65 -20.37
CA GLY A 361 8.13 -34.09 -21.68
C GLY A 361 7.46 -32.73 -21.96
N LEU A 362 7.11 -31.97 -20.92
CA LEU A 362 6.59 -30.60 -21.10
C LEU A 362 7.73 -29.67 -21.53
N ASP A 363 7.49 -28.91 -22.60
CA ASP A 363 8.44 -27.90 -23.07
C ASP A 363 8.75 -26.87 -21.97
N LYS A 364 10.04 -26.61 -21.76
CA LYS A 364 10.55 -25.70 -20.73
C LYS A 364 10.06 -24.27 -20.94
N ASN A 365 9.76 -23.89 -22.18
CA ASN A 365 9.29 -22.55 -22.52
C ASN A 365 7.81 -22.33 -22.19
N ASN A 366 7.00 -23.40 -22.18
CA ASN A 366 5.55 -23.32 -22.00
C ASN A 366 5.08 -23.75 -20.60
N ARG A 367 6.00 -24.19 -19.72
CA ARG A 367 5.66 -24.63 -18.37
C ARG A 367 5.74 -23.50 -17.34
N PRO A 368 4.94 -23.55 -16.27
CA PRO A 368 5.05 -22.57 -15.18
C PRO A 368 6.43 -22.62 -14.52
N LEU A 369 7.05 -21.46 -14.26
CA LEU A 369 8.40 -21.36 -13.66
C LEU A 369 8.42 -21.56 -12.13
N HIS A 370 7.26 -21.59 -11.45
CA HIS A 370 7.22 -21.73 -9.99
C HIS A 370 7.26 -23.18 -9.52
N ASN A 371 7.93 -23.43 -8.39
CA ASN A 371 8.01 -24.75 -7.74
C ASN A 371 6.84 -25.07 -6.78
N ARG A 372 5.83 -24.18 -6.68
CA ARG A 372 4.73 -24.34 -5.72
C ARG A 372 3.59 -25.17 -6.32
N TRP A 373 3.36 -26.37 -5.78
CA TRP A 373 2.27 -27.27 -6.21
C TRP A 373 0.89 -26.62 -6.19
N ASP A 374 0.58 -25.80 -5.16
CA ASP A 374 -0.74 -25.16 -5.02
C ASP A 374 -1.05 -24.18 -6.17
N ARG A 375 -0.03 -23.70 -6.88
CA ARG A 375 -0.15 -22.77 -8.01
C ARG A 375 -0.18 -23.47 -9.38
N LEU A 376 -0.15 -24.80 -9.42
CA LEU A 376 -0.33 -25.53 -10.67
C LEU A 376 -1.77 -25.41 -11.17
N SER A 377 -1.94 -25.46 -12.49
CA SER A 377 -3.26 -25.59 -13.11
C SER A 377 -3.93 -26.90 -12.66
N THR A 378 -5.25 -26.94 -12.70
CA THR A 378 -6.03 -28.15 -12.34
C THR A 378 -5.59 -29.37 -13.13
N ALA A 379 -5.38 -29.21 -14.45
CA ALA A 379 -4.89 -30.28 -15.33
C ALA A 379 -3.50 -30.83 -14.94
N LEU A 380 -2.60 -29.98 -14.42
CA LEU A 380 -1.28 -30.43 -13.95
C LEU A 380 -1.34 -31.06 -12.56
N LYS A 381 -2.26 -30.61 -11.69
CA LYS A 381 -2.49 -31.23 -10.38
C LYS A 381 -3.09 -32.63 -10.49
N GLU A 382 -3.88 -32.90 -11.51
CA GLU A 382 -4.41 -34.25 -11.79
C GLU A 382 -3.29 -35.22 -12.23
N LYS A 383 -2.32 -34.71 -13.00
CA LYS A 383 -1.19 -35.52 -13.51
C LYS A 383 -0.05 -35.68 -12.50
N ILE A 384 0.12 -34.73 -11.57
CA ILE A 384 1.19 -34.71 -10.57
C ILE A 384 0.61 -34.81 -9.16
N GLN A 385 0.66 -36.01 -8.58
CA GLN A 385 0.23 -36.29 -7.21
C GLN A 385 1.29 -35.86 -6.20
N ARG A 386 0.88 -35.11 -5.17
CA ARG A 386 1.74 -34.74 -4.03
C ARG A 386 1.49 -35.71 -2.88
N ARG A 387 2.52 -36.42 -2.43
CA ARG A 387 2.46 -37.33 -1.27
C ARG A 387 3.41 -36.85 -0.16
N PRO A 388 3.03 -37.00 1.12
CA PRO A 388 3.97 -36.72 2.20
C PRO A 388 5.14 -37.70 2.09
N LYS A 389 6.35 -37.21 2.31
CA LYS A 389 7.55 -38.07 2.30
C LYS A 389 7.43 -39.10 3.43
N ALA A 390 7.55 -40.38 3.09
CA ALA A 390 7.45 -41.49 4.05
C ALA A 390 8.67 -41.57 4.97
#